data_AF-A0A9E4ZVM3-F1
#
_entry.id   AF-A0A9E4ZVM3-F1
#
_cell.length_a   1.000
_cell.length_b   1.000
_cell.length_c   1.000
_cell.angle_alpha   90.00
_cell.angle_beta   90.00
_cell.angle_gamma   90.00
#
_symmetry.space_group_name_H-M   'P 1'
#
loop_
_entity.id
_entity.type
_entity.pdbx_description
1 polymer ?
#
loop_
_entity_poly.entity_id
_entity_poly.type
_entity_poly.pdbx_seq_one_letter_code
_entity_poly.pdbx_strand_id
1 'polypeptide(L)'
;MSTELENKIKEALKDVKPWQRVPTNVEGVFLVKTPANDNRETIMVEINPLNERGTSMKRKGLFLKSTSEFEGFGSVFKNDRVLDLLDAIEGIAGGAKKKEIRAIEI
;
A
#
# COMPACT_ATOMS: atom_id res chain seq x y z
N MET A 1 18.10 17.22 2.15
CA MET A 1 16.71 16.76 2.34
C MET A 1 16.80 15.42 3.07
N SER A 2 16.27 15.16 4.27
CA SER A 2 15.15 15.76 4.98
C SER A 2 15.20 15.39 6.48
N THR A 3 15.98 16.11 7.28
CA THR A 3 15.99 15.94 8.75
C THR A 3 14.64 16.29 9.39
N GLU A 4 13.88 17.21 8.77
CA GLU A 4 12.56 17.61 9.25
C GLU A 4 11.52 16.49 9.13
N LEU A 5 11.42 15.81 7.98
CA LEU A 5 10.51 14.67 7.80
C LEU A 5 10.89 13.50 8.72
N GLU A 6 12.18 13.20 8.87
CA GLU A 6 12.64 12.17 9.80
C GLU A 6 12.22 12.47 11.24
N ASN A 7 12.35 13.72 11.68
CA ASN A 7 11.94 14.14 13.01
C ASN A 7 10.41 14.05 13.18
N LYS A 8 9.62 14.50 12.20
CA LYS A 8 8.16 14.36 12.21
C LYS A 8 7.72 12.89 12.29
N ILE A 9 8.38 12.00 11.55
CA ILE A 9 8.11 10.56 11.61
C ILE A 9 8.43 10.00 12.99
N LYS A 10 9.60 10.33 13.56
CA LYS A 10 10.00 9.87 14.90
C LYS A 10 9.02 10.35 15.98
N GLU A 11 8.60 11.60 15.91
CA GLU A 11 7.62 12.18 16.83
C GLU A 11 6.25 11.49 16.71
N ALA A 12 5.74 11.33 15.48
CA ALA A 12 4.46 10.68 15.23
C ALA A 12 4.40 9.21 15.68
N LEU A 13 5.56 8.54 15.76
CA LEU A 13 5.65 7.11 16.11
C LEU A 13 6.09 6.84 17.56
N LYS A 14 6.35 7.89 18.35
CA LYS A 14 6.92 7.78 19.70
C LYS A 14 6.11 6.86 20.61
N ASP A 15 4.80 7.04 20.65
CA ASP A 15 3.87 6.32 21.54
C ASP A 15 2.99 5.30 20.80
N VAL A 16 3.39 4.94 19.57
CA VAL A 16 2.63 4.04 18.71
C VAL A 16 3.00 2.59 18.99
N LYS A 17 2.00 1.74 19.20
CA LYS A 17 2.21 0.31 19.43
C LYS A 17 2.80 -0.36 18.18
N PRO A 18 3.63 -1.40 18.34
CA PRO A 18 4.06 -2.21 17.21
C PRO A 18 2.87 -2.69 16.36
N TRP A 19 3.04 -2.66 15.04
CA TRP A 19 2.04 -3.00 14.03
C TRP A 19 0.80 -2.10 13.96
N GLN A 20 0.74 -1.03 14.75
CA GLN A 20 -0.30 -0.03 14.62
C GLN A 20 -0.03 0.89 13.42
N ARG A 21 -1.07 1.17 12.64
CA ARG A 21 -1.03 2.10 11.51
C ARG A 21 -1.18 3.54 11.99
N VAL A 22 -0.37 4.43 11.43
CA VAL A 22 -0.53 5.87 11.54
C VAL A 22 -0.80 6.43 10.14
N PRO A 23 -1.96 7.07 9.89
CA PRO A 23 -2.28 7.62 8.57
C PRO A 23 -1.36 8.78 8.22
N THR A 24 -1.10 8.94 6.92
CA THR A 24 -0.42 10.12 6.37
C THR A 24 -1.44 11.05 5.68
N ASN A 25 -0.97 12.17 5.13
CA ASN A 25 -1.79 13.04 4.27
C ASN A 25 -2.02 12.47 2.86
N VAL A 26 -1.43 11.32 2.54
CA VAL A 26 -1.68 10.59 1.29
C VAL A 26 -2.63 9.43 1.60
N GLU A 27 -3.81 9.46 0.99
CA GLU A 27 -4.82 8.41 1.19
C GLU A 27 -4.27 7.03 0.80
N GLY A 28 -4.55 6.04 1.66
CA GLY A 28 -4.04 4.68 1.47
C GLY A 28 -2.55 4.51 1.80
N VAL A 29 -1.87 5.52 2.33
CA VAL A 29 -0.47 5.42 2.77
C VAL A 29 -0.38 5.62 4.28
N PHE A 30 0.25 4.66 4.95
CA PHE A 30 0.36 4.60 6.40
C PHE A 30 1.81 4.38 6.84
N LEU A 31 2.19 4.96 7.97
CA LEU A 31 3.40 4.59 8.70
C LEU A 31 3.09 3.43 9.65
N VAL A 32 4.01 2.47 9.74
CA VAL A 32 3.89 1.32 10.64
C VAL A 32 5.21 1.06 11.33
N LYS A 33 5.18 0.93 12.66
CA LYS A 33 6.33 0.58 13.48
C LYS A 33 6.39 -0.93 13.68
N THR A 34 7.53 -1.58 13.41
CA THR A 34 7.72 -2.99 13.79
C THR A 34 8.08 -3.12 15.26
N PRO A 35 7.88 -4.30 15.88
CA PRO A 35 8.46 -4.60 17.18
C PRO A 35 9.97 -4.39 17.11
N ALA A 36 10.54 -3.81 18.16
CA ALA A 36 11.98 -3.68 18.30
C ALA A 36 12.56 -5.06 18.62
N ASN A 37 13.35 -5.62 17.71
CA ASN A 37 14.27 -6.72 18.03
C ASN A 37 15.69 -6.18 17.94
N ASP A 38 16.54 -6.53 18.90
CA ASP A 38 17.98 -6.21 18.92
C ASP A 38 18.32 -4.75 18.62
N ASN A 39 17.68 -3.82 19.36
CA ASN A 39 18.01 -2.39 19.35
C ASN A 39 17.77 -1.64 18.02
N ARG A 40 17.05 -2.23 17.06
CA ARG A 40 16.68 -1.55 15.81
C ARG A 40 15.17 -1.53 15.65
N GLU A 41 14.56 -0.38 15.96
CA GLU A 41 13.21 -0.10 15.51
C GLU A 41 13.21 0.01 13.99
N THR A 42 12.38 -0.77 13.29
CA THR A 42 12.18 -0.58 11.85
C THR A 42 10.83 0.06 11.59
N ILE A 43 10.86 1.16 10.85
CA ILE A 43 9.67 1.86 10.38
C ILE A 43 9.41 1.37 8.94
N MET A 44 8.16 1.13 8.62
CA MET A 44 7.69 0.74 7.30
C MET A 44 6.64 1.73 6.81
N VAL A 45 6.50 1.83 5.50
CA VAL A 45 5.35 2.42 4.83
C VAL A 45 4.44 1.29 4.37
N GLU A 46 3.17 1.31 4.76
CA GLU A 46 2.15 0.45 4.17
C GLU A 46 1.39 1.21 3.09
N ILE A 47 1.34 0.65 1.88
CA ILE A 47 0.48 1.10 0.79
C ILE A 47 -0.72 0.17 0.69
N ASN A 48 -1.91 0.72 0.90
CA ASN A 48 -3.17 0.02 0.85
C ASN A 48 -4.25 0.99 0.36
N PRO A 49 -4.51 1.02 -0.97
CA PRO A 49 -5.48 1.94 -1.55
C PRO A 49 -6.84 1.82 -0.86
N LEU A 50 -7.56 2.93 -0.84
CA LEU A 50 -8.92 2.98 -0.30
C LEU A 50 -9.91 2.69 -1.44
N ASN A 51 -10.99 1.98 -1.11
CA ASN A 51 -12.13 1.84 -2.01
C ASN A 51 -13.00 3.10 -1.99
N GLU A 52 -14.07 3.10 -2.80
CA GLU A 52 -15.05 4.20 -2.90
C GLU A 52 -15.71 4.60 -1.57
N ARG A 53 -15.64 3.74 -0.55
CA ARG A 53 -16.17 3.99 0.80
C ARG A 53 -15.09 4.51 1.77
N GLY A 54 -13.90 4.84 1.29
CA GLY A 54 -12.77 5.28 2.10
C GLY A 54 -12.17 4.18 2.99
N THR A 55 -12.47 2.91 2.72
CA THR A 55 -11.95 1.77 3.50
C THR A 55 -10.85 1.05 2.73
N SER A 56 -9.81 0.58 3.42
CA SER A 56 -8.69 -0.12 2.79
C SER A 56 -9.16 -1.33 1.97
N MET A 57 -8.65 -1.45 0.74
CA MET A 57 -9.01 -2.54 -0.17
C MET A 57 -8.60 -3.92 0.34
N LYS A 58 -7.53 -3.99 1.14
CA LYS A 58 -7.01 -5.24 1.71
C LYS A 58 -6.94 -5.16 3.23
N ARG A 59 -7.06 -6.31 3.91
CA ARG A 59 -6.76 -6.41 5.35
C ARG A 59 -5.31 -6.06 5.66
N LYS A 60 -4.37 -6.47 4.79
CA LYS A 60 -2.95 -6.14 4.82
C LYS A 60 -2.53 -5.58 3.46
N GLY A 61 -1.96 -4.39 3.45
CA GLY A 61 -1.38 -3.77 2.26
C GLY A 61 0.04 -4.24 1.99
N LEU A 62 0.69 -3.52 1.09
CA LEU A 62 2.08 -3.72 0.74
C LEU A 62 2.97 -2.93 1.71
N PHE A 63 3.82 -3.62 2.46
CA PHE A 63 4.78 -3.00 3.38
C PHE A 63 6.13 -2.79 2.70
N LEU A 64 6.66 -1.58 2.77
CA LEU A 64 7.89 -1.15 2.12
C LEU A 64 8.80 -0.43 3.11
N LYS A 65 10.11 -0.63 2.96
CA LYS A 65 11.18 -0.01 3.77
C LYS A 65 12.14 0.81 2.94
N SER A 66 12.15 0.65 1.63
CA SER A 66 13.08 1.36 0.75
C SER A 66 12.44 1.74 -0.58
N THR A 67 13.06 2.72 -1.25
CA THR A 67 12.69 3.12 -2.62
C THR A 67 12.92 1.97 -3.60
N SER A 68 13.98 1.18 -3.41
CA SER A 68 14.26 0.01 -4.27
C SER A 68 13.16 -1.05 -4.23
N GLU A 69 12.56 -1.28 -3.05
CA GLU A 69 11.40 -2.17 -2.94
C GLU A 69 10.20 -1.58 -3.69
N PHE A 70 9.91 -0.28 -3.51
CA PHE A 70 8.82 0.40 -4.23
C PHE A 70 8.96 0.26 -5.75
N GLU A 71 10.16 0.53 -6.28
CA GLU A 71 10.46 0.40 -7.71
C GLU A 71 10.32 -1.05 -8.18
N GLY A 72 10.81 -2.02 -7.40
CA GLY A 72 10.68 -3.45 -7.68
C GLY A 72 9.21 -3.88 -7.79
N PHE A 73 8.38 -3.56 -6.80
CA PHE A 73 6.94 -3.85 -6.85
C PHE A 73 6.26 -3.10 -8.00
N GLY A 74 6.63 -1.84 -8.25
CA GLY A 74 6.11 -1.06 -9.37
C GLY A 74 6.40 -1.71 -10.73
N SER A 75 7.56 -2.35 -10.89
CA SER A 75 7.89 -3.09 -12.12
C SER A 75 7.01 -4.34 -12.30
N VAL A 76 6.70 -5.05 -11.22
CA VAL A 76 5.81 -6.22 -11.24
C VAL A 76 4.37 -5.81 -11.55
N PHE A 77 3.87 -4.72 -10.97
CA PHE A 77 2.52 -4.21 -11.24
C PHE A 77 2.31 -3.76 -12.68
N LYS A 78 3.37 -3.34 -13.38
CA LYS A 78 3.32 -2.95 -14.79
C LYS A 78 3.41 -4.13 -15.76
N ASN A 79 3.53 -5.36 -15.27
CA ASN A 79 3.64 -6.53 -16.12
C ASN A 79 2.25 -7.05 -16.50
N ASP A 80 1.90 -6.99 -17.78
CA ASP A 80 0.59 -7.41 -18.29
C ASP A 80 0.23 -8.86 -17.92
N ARG A 81 1.22 -9.76 -17.79
CA ARG A 81 0.96 -11.16 -17.39
C ARG A 81 0.42 -11.28 -15.97
N VAL A 82 0.72 -10.30 -15.11
CA VAL A 82 0.15 -10.23 -13.75
C VAL A 82 -1.32 -9.85 -13.83
N LEU A 83 -1.70 -8.95 -14.75
CA LEU A 83 -3.09 -8.60 -15.01
C LEU A 83 -3.86 -9.79 -15.59
N ASP A 84 -3.30 -10.47 -16.59
CA ASP A 84 -3.90 -11.68 -17.18
C ASP A 84 -4.21 -12.74 -16.12
N LEU A 85 -3.30 -12.91 -15.14
CA LEU A 85 -3.48 -13.86 -14.04
C LEU A 85 -4.61 -13.43 -13.09
N LEU A 86 -4.72 -12.13 -12.77
CA LEU A 86 -5.81 -11.62 -11.94
C LEU A 86 -7.15 -11.79 -12.64
N ASP A 87 -7.23 -11.48 -13.93
CA ASP A 87 -8.43 -11.67 -14.75
C ASP A 87 -8.87 -13.14 -14.79
N ALA A 88 -7.92 -14.07 -14.93
CA ALA A 88 -8.20 -15.50 -14.89
C ALA A 88 -8.76 -15.94 -13.53
N ILE A 89 -8.18 -15.43 -12.43
CA ILE A 89 -8.67 -15.70 -11.06
C ILE A 89 -10.08 -15.16 -10.87
N GLU A 90 -10.38 -13.95 -11.34
CA GLU A 90 -11.72 -13.36 -11.28
C GLU A 90 -12.73 -14.21 -12.05
N GLY A 91 -12.35 -14.71 -13.24
CA GLY A 91 -13.16 -15.61 -14.04
C GLY A 91 -13.50 -16.93 -13.32
N ILE A 92 -12.54 -17.52 -12.61
CA ILE A 92 -12.75 -18.75 -11.81
C ILE A 92 -13.63 -18.48 -10.59
N ALA A 93 -13.40 -17.36 -9.91
CA ALA A 93 -14.14 -16.99 -8.70
C ALA A 93 -15.59 -16.54 -8.98
N GLY A 94 -16.01 -16.47 -10.25
CA GLY A 94 -17.34 -16.01 -10.65
C GLY A 94 -17.54 -14.50 -10.49
N GLY A 95 -16.45 -13.73 -10.44
CA GLY A 95 -16.50 -12.27 -10.41
C GLY A 95 -17.19 -11.75 -11.67
N ALA A 96 -18.27 -10.98 -11.50
CA ALA A 96 -18.98 -10.39 -12.61
C ALA A 96 -18.00 -9.54 -13.44
N LYS A 97 -17.72 -9.94 -14.68
CA LYS A 97 -17.06 -9.06 -15.65
C LYS A 97 -17.83 -7.75 -15.67
N LYS A 98 -17.24 -6.66 -15.17
CA LYS A 98 -17.77 -5.31 -15.43
C LYS A 98 -17.82 -5.21 -16.96
N LYS A 99 -19.02 -5.30 -17.53
CA LYS A 99 -19.23 -4.98 -18.94
C LYS A 99 -18.64 -3.60 -19.14
N GLU A 100 -17.65 -3.47 -20.02
CA GLU A 100 -17.24 -2.18 -20.55
C GLU A 100 -18.48 -1.50 -21.12
N ILE A 101 -19.04 -0.55 -20.38
CA ILE A 101 -19.95 0.43 -20.97
C ILE A 101 -19.02 1.38 -21.72
N ARG A 102 -18.87 1.13 -23.02
CA ARG A 102 -18.22 2.09 -23.91
C ARG A 102 -19.07 3.36 -23.91
N ALA A 103 -18.57 4.42 -23.29
CA ALA A 103 -19.02 5.76 -23.61
C ALA A 103 -18.47 6.09 -24.99
N ILE A 104 -19.36 6.51 -25.89
CA ILE A 104 -19.03 7.05 -27.21
C ILE A 104 -18.36 8.42 -26.98
N GLU A 105 -17.35 8.73 -27.81
CA GLU A 105 -16.57 9.96 -27.75
C GLU A 105 -17.44 11.23 -27.89
N ILE A 106 -17.07 12.26 -27.12
CA ILE A 106 -17.20 13.68 -27.46
C ILE A 106 -15.80 14.28 -27.29
#